data_AF-A0A397JDW0-F1
#
_entry.id   AF-A0A397JDW0-F1
#
_cell.length_a   1.000
_cell.length_b   1.000
_cell.length_c   1.000
_cell.angle_alpha   90.00
_cell.angle_beta   90.00
_cell.angle_gamma   90.00
#
_symmetry.space_group_name_H-M   'P 1'
#
loop_
_entity.id
_entity.type
_entity.pdbx_description
1 polymer ?
#
loop_
_entity_poly.entity_id
_entity_poly.type
_entity_poly.pdbx_seq_one_letter_code
_entity_poly.pdbx_strand_id
1 'polypeptide(L)'
;MLTIYDYNDNIIERKEEHSMKGLQLVGFEEQHLHFVFDYINALKIILSINNRTQHLRGFVALVVINWPGQLFIKKALCIQTLNSSQEINSFLPMLGPLHVSLNSREQVMLIHHSFFEKLFYFVFGKNKKLAKKSRSWRINLLLELAKCGLLKIKNRVIKKFGKVYKDIEYQTAIDLFDNLIPAVIDIYATLFRSGLFEEYVKTIFRIWTFALRWKRKNYNKASLVFLSDLFYWKDNDHPFFNALQKHLSCFNNYYVENTYSKIRVNTLPNAIVDNIIKQAYVITVIDIYATLFRSGLFEEYVKTIFRIWTFALRWKRKNYNKASLVFLSDLFYWKDNDHPFFNALQKHLSCFNNYYVENTYSKIRVNTLPNAIVDNIIKQAYVIIILGEEVDLRHLPTGYNTSYPSIQELCNRCKLLFVNEDSIIFICGHGYHTNCYDKKRAEILTQEDFDDNENNIKEEEEQFKKVEIQKISNRVEIKIHQIENW
;
A
#
# COMPACT_ATOMS: atom_id res chain seq x y z
N MET A 1 -7.65 -19.10 -6.00
CA MET A 1 -6.31 -18.69 -5.53
C MET A 1 -6.52 -17.45 -4.67
N LEU A 2 -6.71 -17.60 -3.35
CA LEU A 2 -6.92 -16.47 -2.42
C LEU A 2 -5.54 -15.94 -2.02
N THR A 3 -5.05 -14.99 -2.80
CA THR A 3 -3.84 -14.22 -2.48
C THR A 3 -4.23 -12.75 -2.45
N ILE A 4 -3.64 -12.04 -1.49
CA ILE A 4 -3.85 -10.64 -1.11
C ILE A 4 -4.91 -10.52 0.00
N TYR A 5 -4.47 -10.70 1.24
CA TYR A 5 -5.13 -10.01 2.35
C TYR A 5 -4.37 -8.71 2.55
N ASP A 6 -5.10 -7.63 2.35
CA ASP A 6 -4.67 -6.28 2.58
C ASP A 6 -4.85 -5.97 4.07
N TYR A 7 -3.81 -5.44 4.73
CA TYR A 7 -3.96 -4.93 6.10
C TYR A 7 -4.84 -3.66 6.13
N ASN A 8 -5.27 -3.13 4.98
CA ASN A 8 -6.03 -1.89 4.84
C ASN A 8 -7.51 -1.97 5.24
N ASP A 9 -8.10 -3.17 5.35
CA ASP A 9 -9.56 -3.28 5.52
C ASP A 9 -10.04 -3.01 6.95
N ASN A 10 -9.17 -3.11 7.96
CA ASN A 10 -9.62 -3.02 9.35
C ASN A 10 -9.67 -1.59 9.91
N ILE A 11 -8.99 -0.60 9.29
CA ILE A 11 -9.03 0.81 9.75
C ILE A 11 -8.96 1.73 8.53
N ILE A 12 -10.12 2.21 8.08
CA ILE A 12 -10.24 3.21 6.99
C ILE A 12 -9.58 4.53 7.38
N GLU A 13 -9.63 4.91 8.67
CA GLU A 13 -9.26 6.22 9.20
C GLU A 13 -7.75 6.54 9.18
N ARG A 14 -6.87 5.56 8.90
CA ARG A 14 -5.40 5.76 8.95
C ARG A 14 -4.66 5.21 7.73
N LYS A 15 -5.32 5.15 6.57
CA LYS A 15 -4.67 4.78 5.30
C LYS A 15 -3.52 5.73 4.93
N GLU A 16 -3.60 7.01 5.30
CA GLU A 16 -2.53 7.98 5.06
C GLU A 16 -1.25 7.67 5.84
N GLU A 17 -1.35 7.08 7.05
CA GLU A 17 -0.20 6.64 7.85
C GLU A 17 0.51 5.39 7.30
N HIS A 18 0.02 4.80 6.19
CA HIS A 18 0.71 3.74 5.44
C HIS A 18 1.19 4.23 4.08
N SER A 19 0.94 5.51 3.79
CA SER A 19 1.39 6.12 2.57
C SER A 19 2.91 6.17 2.55
N MET A 20 3.51 5.70 1.47
CA MET A 20 4.94 5.93 1.21
C MET A 20 5.21 7.40 0.80
N LYS A 21 4.17 8.26 0.77
CA LYS A 21 4.29 9.70 0.51
C LYS A 21 5.16 10.36 1.59
N GLY A 22 6.17 11.12 1.17
CA GLY A 22 7.08 11.83 2.08
C GLY A 22 8.23 10.97 2.64
N LEU A 23 8.28 9.67 2.33
CA LEU A 23 9.43 8.83 2.68
C LEU A 23 10.53 8.92 1.64
N GLN A 24 11.77 9.10 2.11
CA GLN A 24 12.95 9.13 1.28
C GLN A 24 13.95 8.08 1.75
N LEU A 25 14.41 7.23 0.82
CA LEU A 25 15.54 6.35 1.08
C LEU A 25 16.81 7.19 1.21
N VAL A 26 17.37 7.17 2.40
CA VAL A 26 18.57 7.92 2.80
C VAL A 26 19.85 7.16 2.44
N GLY A 27 19.84 5.84 2.59
CA GLY A 27 20.94 4.98 2.19
C GLY A 27 20.56 3.51 2.26
N PHE A 28 21.34 2.69 1.57
CA PHE A 28 21.16 1.24 1.53
C PHE A 28 22.54 0.61 1.49
N GLU A 29 22.85 -0.20 2.49
CA GLU A 29 24.16 -0.82 2.67
C GLU A 29 23.98 -2.26 3.13
N GLU A 30 24.83 -3.14 2.61
CA GLU A 30 24.91 -4.50 3.13
C GLU A 30 25.68 -4.51 4.44
N GLN A 31 25.12 -5.15 5.45
CA GLN A 31 25.74 -5.32 6.76
C GLN A 31 25.47 -6.74 7.25
N HIS A 32 26.43 -7.33 7.96
CA HIS A 32 26.25 -8.65 8.57
C HIS A 32 25.30 -8.61 9.79
N LEU A 33 25.16 -7.44 10.43
CA LEU A 33 24.23 -7.17 11.54
C LEU A 33 24.37 -8.14 12.73
N HIS A 34 25.59 -8.63 12.96
CA HIS A 34 25.94 -9.58 14.01
C HIS A 34 26.66 -8.91 15.20
N PHE A 35 27.29 -7.76 14.97
CA PHE A 35 28.08 -7.06 15.97
C PHE A 35 27.62 -5.62 16.17
N VAL A 36 27.98 -5.03 17.31
CA VAL A 36 27.66 -3.63 17.65
C VAL A 36 28.13 -2.66 16.57
N PHE A 37 29.31 -2.90 16.00
CA PHE A 37 29.91 -2.04 14.97
C PHE A 37 29.10 -2.00 13.67
N ASP A 38 28.44 -3.09 13.29
CA ASP A 38 27.58 -3.14 12.11
C ASP A 38 26.41 -2.15 12.23
N TYR A 39 25.83 -2.05 13.42
CA TYR A 39 24.72 -1.10 13.70
C TYR A 39 25.22 0.34 13.81
N ILE A 40 26.42 0.56 14.36
CA ILE A 40 27.05 1.89 14.36
C ILE A 40 27.27 2.35 12.92
N ASN A 41 27.77 1.48 12.04
CA ASN A 41 27.98 1.82 10.62
C ASN A 41 26.67 2.14 9.91
N ALA A 42 25.60 1.37 10.17
CA ALA A 42 24.28 1.70 9.64
C ALA A 42 23.78 3.09 10.10
N LEU A 43 24.01 3.46 11.38
CA LEU A 43 23.63 4.78 11.91
C LEU A 43 24.50 5.92 11.35
N LYS A 44 25.77 5.65 11.00
CA LYS A 44 26.66 6.65 10.38
C LYS A 44 26.12 7.19 9.07
N ILE A 45 25.38 6.38 8.30
CA ILE A 45 24.70 6.84 7.07
C ILE A 45 23.76 8.01 7.41
N ILE A 46 22.93 7.84 8.46
CA ILE A 46 21.98 8.87 8.90
C ILE A 46 22.72 10.10 9.46
N LEU A 47 23.79 9.87 10.23
CA LEU A 47 24.60 10.95 10.79
C LEU A 47 25.31 11.78 9.72
N SER A 48 25.78 11.16 8.64
CA SER A 48 26.43 11.87 7.54
C SER A 48 25.51 12.91 6.89
N ILE A 49 24.21 12.65 6.88
CA ILE A 49 23.18 13.59 6.41
C ILE A 49 22.88 14.63 7.48
N ASN A 50 22.75 14.19 8.74
CA ASN A 50 22.55 15.11 9.85
C ASN A 50 23.67 16.15 9.98
N ASN A 51 24.92 15.80 9.70
CA ASN A 51 26.03 16.75 9.71
C ASN A 51 25.84 17.92 8.74
N ARG A 52 25.04 17.72 7.68
CA ARG A 52 24.71 18.77 6.70
C ARG A 52 23.45 19.54 7.07
N THR A 53 22.45 18.87 7.66
CA THR A 53 21.11 19.44 7.88
C THR A 53 20.85 19.91 9.30
N GLN A 54 21.64 19.44 10.27
CA GLN A 54 21.50 19.65 11.71
C GLN A 54 20.12 19.23 12.29
N HIS A 55 19.36 18.37 11.61
CA HIS A 55 18.00 17.98 12.02
C HIS A 55 17.92 17.24 13.37
N LEU A 56 18.99 16.56 13.81
CA LEU A 56 19.05 15.86 15.09
C LEU A 56 19.62 16.73 16.22
N ARG A 57 19.99 17.99 15.94
CA ARG A 57 20.57 18.87 16.97
C ARG A 57 19.49 19.23 18.00
N GLY A 58 19.61 18.68 19.20
CA GLY A 58 18.61 18.85 20.27
C GLY A 58 17.37 17.96 20.12
N PHE A 59 17.38 17.01 19.18
CA PHE A 59 16.29 16.07 18.93
C PHE A 59 16.75 14.61 19.05
N VAL A 60 15.81 13.72 19.34
CA VAL A 60 16.05 12.27 19.39
C VAL A 60 15.31 11.60 18.23
N ALA A 61 16.03 10.85 17.41
CA ALA A 61 15.49 9.98 16.39
C ALA A 61 15.23 8.58 16.96
N LEU A 62 13.98 8.15 16.89
CA LEU A 62 13.61 6.80 17.26
C LEU A 62 14.02 5.80 16.16
N VAL A 63 14.60 4.68 16.55
CA VAL A 63 14.98 3.56 15.67
C VAL A 63 14.11 2.35 16.02
N VAL A 64 13.01 2.21 15.29
CA VAL A 64 12.09 1.06 15.44
C VAL A 64 12.73 -0.15 14.77
N ILE A 65 13.26 -1.09 15.57
CA ILE A 65 14.05 -2.21 15.07
C ILE A 65 13.77 -3.49 15.85
N ASN A 66 13.96 -4.64 15.21
CA ASN A 66 13.83 -5.92 15.90
C ASN A 66 15.07 -6.25 16.75
N TRP A 67 14.97 -7.30 17.56
CA TRP A 67 16.14 -7.93 18.16
C TRP A 67 16.97 -8.66 17.09
N PRO A 68 18.32 -8.57 17.10
CA PRO A 68 19.16 -7.98 18.14
C PRO A 68 19.48 -6.49 17.97
N GLY A 69 18.93 -5.79 16.98
CA GLY A 69 19.21 -4.37 16.74
C GLY A 69 18.95 -3.47 17.94
N GLN A 70 17.85 -3.70 18.68
CA GLN A 70 17.61 -2.98 19.94
C GLN A 70 18.75 -3.15 20.94
N LEU A 71 19.23 -4.39 21.12
CA LEU A 71 20.33 -4.69 22.04
C LEU A 71 21.61 -4.00 21.59
N PHE A 72 21.96 -4.12 20.32
CA PHE A 72 23.24 -3.64 19.83
C PHE A 72 23.33 -2.12 19.76
N ILE A 73 22.22 -1.43 19.43
CA ILE A 73 22.18 0.04 19.50
C ILE A 73 22.28 0.51 20.97
N LYS A 74 21.58 -0.13 21.91
CA LYS A 74 21.74 0.18 23.34
C LYS A 74 23.17 -0.03 23.83
N LYS A 75 23.80 -1.14 23.43
CA LYS A 75 25.22 -1.39 23.73
C LYS A 75 26.13 -0.31 23.13
N ALA A 76 25.87 0.12 21.91
CA ALA A 76 26.63 1.19 21.27
C ALA A 76 26.54 2.49 22.08
N LEU A 77 25.34 2.87 22.52
CA LEU A 77 25.11 4.06 23.35
C LEU A 77 25.90 3.98 24.68
N CYS A 78 25.89 2.83 25.35
CA CYS A 78 26.67 2.65 26.57
C CYS A 78 28.17 2.80 26.33
N ILE A 79 28.71 2.19 25.26
CA ILE A 79 30.14 2.25 24.91
C ILE A 79 30.57 3.68 24.55
N GLN A 80 29.75 4.41 23.80
CA GLN A 80 30.08 5.79 23.42
C GLN A 80 30.00 6.77 24.59
N THR A 81 29.08 6.56 25.54
CA THR A 81 29.02 7.33 26.78
C THR A 81 30.32 7.20 27.59
N LEU A 82 30.98 6.03 27.54
CA LEU A 82 32.30 5.81 28.15
C LEU A 82 33.46 6.47 27.39
N ASN A 83 33.34 6.58 26.06
CA ASN A 83 34.43 7.05 25.17
C ASN A 83 34.28 8.52 24.72
N SER A 84 33.31 9.27 25.25
CA SER A 84 33.07 10.71 24.99
C SER A 84 32.74 11.12 23.54
N SER A 85 32.45 10.19 22.62
CA SER A 85 31.94 10.54 21.28
C SER A 85 30.41 10.59 21.29
N GLN A 86 29.81 11.76 21.09
CA GLN A 86 28.36 11.98 21.25
C GLN A 86 27.55 11.69 19.98
N GLU A 87 28.17 11.17 18.92
CA GLU A 87 27.57 11.16 17.58
C GLU A 87 26.27 10.34 17.52
N ILE A 88 26.15 9.21 18.22
CA ILE A 88 24.94 8.38 18.15
C ILE A 88 23.92 8.64 19.27
N ASN A 89 24.19 9.57 20.21
CA ASN A 89 23.33 9.84 21.36
C ASN A 89 21.94 10.36 20.97
N SER A 90 21.79 10.82 19.73
CA SER A 90 20.51 11.23 19.18
C SER A 90 19.61 10.04 18.82
N PHE A 91 20.06 8.79 18.87
CA PHE A 91 19.25 7.63 18.49
C PHE A 91 18.72 6.86 19.70
N LEU A 92 17.43 6.53 19.66
CA LEU A 92 16.76 5.73 20.69
C LEU A 92 16.12 4.49 20.06
N PRO A 93 16.58 3.26 20.35
CA PRO A 93 15.97 2.07 19.79
C PRO A 93 14.63 1.74 20.48
N MET A 94 13.63 1.31 19.70
CA MET A 94 12.31 0.89 20.19
C MET A 94 11.88 -0.45 19.59
N LEU A 95 11.01 -1.15 20.34
CA LEU A 95 10.40 -2.40 19.92
C LEU A 95 9.53 -2.25 18.67
N GLY A 96 9.88 -2.99 17.61
CA GLY A 96 9.11 -3.09 16.37
C GLY A 96 7.73 -3.73 16.55
N PRO A 97 6.62 -2.96 16.52
CA PRO A 97 5.28 -3.46 16.82
C PRO A 97 4.79 -4.50 15.81
N LEU A 98 5.14 -4.33 14.54
CA LEU A 98 4.83 -5.31 13.48
C LEU A 98 5.52 -6.65 13.75
N HIS A 99 6.79 -6.62 14.17
CA HIS A 99 7.53 -7.84 14.46
C HIS A 99 7.01 -8.58 15.69
N VAL A 100 6.57 -7.85 16.72
CA VAL A 100 5.88 -8.45 17.88
C VAL A 100 4.67 -9.24 17.40
N SER A 101 3.81 -8.62 16.60
CA SER A 101 2.62 -9.27 16.06
C SER A 101 2.94 -10.49 15.21
N LEU A 102 3.87 -10.38 14.26
CA LEU A 102 4.22 -11.51 13.39
C LEU A 102 4.79 -12.69 14.18
N ASN A 103 5.68 -12.42 15.15
CA ASN A 103 6.32 -13.48 15.94
C ASN A 103 5.38 -14.10 16.97
N SER A 104 4.49 -13.31 17.58
CA SER A 104 3.52 -13.83 18.52
C SER A 104 2.47 -14.71 17.82
N ARG A 105 2.01 -14.32 16.62
CA ARG A 105 1.11 -15.13 15.78
C ARG A 105 1.75 -16.45 15.36
N GLU A 106 2.99 -16.41 14.88
CA GLU A 106 3.74 -17.64 14.54
C GLU A 106 3.89 -18.55 15.77
N GLN A 107 4.17 -17.97 16.93
CA GLN A 107 4.34 -18.74 18.16
C GLN A 107 3.05 -19.42 18.62
N VAL A 108 1.92 -18.71 18.61
CA VAL A 108 0.60 -19.30 18.96
C VAL A 108 0.28 -20.47 18.02
N MET A 109 0.54 -20.31 16.71
CA MET A 109 0.36 -21.38 15.73
C MET A 109 1.23 -22.61 15.99
N LEU A 110 2.49 -22.39 16.38
CA LEU A 110 3.43 -23.49 16.64
C LEU A 110 3.07 -24.26 17.91
N ILE A 111 2.74 -23.55 19.00
CA ILE A 111 2.40 -24.18 20.28
C ILE A 111 1.07 -24.95 20.17
N HIS A 112 0.07 -24.38 19.50
CA HIS A 112 -1.25 -24.98 19.34
C HIS A 112 -1.45 -25.61 17.95
N HIS A 113 -0.36 -26.11 17.34
CA HIS A 113 -0.39 -26.65 15.97
C HIS A 113 -1.43 -27.75 15.80
N SER A 114 -1.58 -28.64 16.77
CA SER A 114 -2.55 -29.74 16.72
C SER A 114 -4.00 -29.25 16.59
N PHE A 115 -4.35 -28.15 17.25
CA PHE A 115 -5.65 -27.51 17.11
C PHE A 115 -5.80 -26.88 15.72
N PHE A 116 -4.82 -26.06 15.29
CA PHE A 116 -4.90 -25.37 14.02
C PHE A 116 -4.84 -26.30 12.81
N GLU A 117 -4.18 -27.45 12.93
CA GLU A 117 -4.18 -28.50 11.94
C GLU A 117 -5.57 -29.12 11.78
N LYS A 118 -6.27 -29.42 12.89
CA LYS A 118 -7.67 -29.89 12.84
C LYS A 118 -8.58 -28.85 12.21
N LEU A 119 -8.44 -27.58 12.59
CA LEU A 119 -9.19 -26.48 11.99
C LEU A 119 -8.91 -26.37 10.48
N PHE A 120 -7.64 -26.48 10.09
CA PHE A 120 -7.23 -26.42 8.69
C PHE A 120 -7.82 -27.59 7.89
N TYR A 121 -7.77 -28.83 8.39
CA TYR A 121 -8.37 -29.98 7.70
C TYR A 121 -9.89 -29.91 7.61
N PHE A 122 -10.53 -29.32 8.62
CA PHE A 122 -11.97 -29.08 8.58
C PHE A 122 -12.35 -28.09 7.46
N VAL A 123 -11.59 -27.00 7.29
CA VAL A 123 -11.90 -25.94 6.32
C VAL A 123 -11.45 -26.28 4.89
N PHE A 124 -10.28 -26.90 4.73
CA PHE A 124 -9.64 -27.11 3.42
C PHE A 124 -9.62 -28.58 2.96
N GLY A 125 -10.11 -29.50 3.78
CA GLY A 125 -10.13 -30.93 3.52
C GLY A 125 -8.87 -31.66 4.01
N LYS A 126 -9.04 -32.92 4.42
CA LYS A 126 -7.99 -33.79 5.00
C LYS A 126 -6.82 -34.09 4.06
N ASN A 127 -7.03 -33.96 2.74
CA ASN A 127 -6.00 -34.25 1.73
C ASN A 127 -5.00 -33.09 1.56
N LYS A 128 -5.26 -31.93 2.18
CA LYS A 128 -4.33 -30.79 2.18
C LYS A 128 -3.44 -30.87 3.41
N LYS A 129 -2.18 -30.44 3.31
CA LYS A 129 -1.23 -30.46 4.43
C LYS A 129 -0.99 -29.06 4.98
N LEU A 130 -1.08 -28.90 6.30
CA LEU A 130 -0.61 -27.69 6.97
C LEU A 130 0.90 -27.78 7.19
N ALA A 131 1.64 -26.82 6.64
CA ALA A 131 3.09 -26.77 6.85
C ALA A 131 3.40 -26.31 8.28
N LYS A 132 4.35 -26.97 8.96
CA LYS A 132 4.83 -26.57 10.30
C LYS A 132 5.23 -25.10 10.34
N LYS A 133 5.90 -24.62 9.29
CA LYS A 133 6.16 -23.20 9.05
C LYS A 133 5.24 -22.68 7.96
N SER A 134 4.03 -22.29 8.37
CA SER A 134 3.02 -21.76 7.45
C SER A 134 3.33 -20.32 7.04
N ARG A 135 2.91 -19.93 5.83
CA ARG A 135 3.02 -18.55 5.35
C ARG A 135 2.17 -17.62 6.23
N SER A 136 2.62 -16.39 6.44
CA SER A 136 1.96 -15.43 7.36
C SER A 136 0.48 -15.18 7.05
N TRP A 137 0.08 -15.12 5.77
CA TRP A 137 -1.33 -14.96 5.39
C TRP A 137 -2.20 -16.14 5.86
N ARG A 138 -1.67 -17.36 5.82
CA ARG A 138 -2.39 -18.57 6.23
C ARG A 138 -2.51 -18.63 7.75
N ILE A 139 -1.46 -18.23 8.46
CA ILE A 139 -1.48 -18.07 9.91
C ILE A 139 -2.58 -17.08 10.30
N ASN A 140 -2.62 -15.91 9.66
CA ASN A 140 -3.63 -14.90 9.93
C ASN A 140 -5.05 -15.45 9.70
N LEU A 141 -5.28 -16.09 8.55
CA LEU A 141 -6.57 -16.68 8.22
C LEU A 141 -7.05 -17.69 9.28
N LEU A 142 -6.17 -18.60 9.74
CA LEU A 142 -6.55 -19.60 10.74
C LEU A 142 -6.82 -18.98 12.11
N LEU A 143 -6.06 -17.95 12.50
CA LEU A 143 -6.30 -17.21 13.73
C LEU A 143 -7.64 -16.47 13.68
N GLU A 144 -7.96 -15.80 12.56
CA GLU A 144 -9.24 -15.11 12.37
C GLU A 144 -10.42 -16.09 12.36
N LEU A 145 -10.28 -17.23 11.66
CA LEU A 145 -11.31 -18.28 11.67
C LEU A 145 -11.55 -18.81 13.09
N ALA A 146 -10.48 -18.98 13.88
CA ALA A 146 -10.59 -19.40 15.27
C ALA A 146 -11.28 -18.33 16.15
N LYS A 147 -10.92 -17.05 15.99
CA LYS A 147 -11.55 -15.92 16.69
C LYS A 147 -13.04 -15.82 16.36
N CYS A 148 -13.39 -15.79 15.08
CA CYS A 148 -14.77 -15.72 14.60
C CYS A 148 -15.59 -16.95 14.99
N GLY A 149 -14.99 -18.14 14.89
CA GLY A 149 -15.63 -19.40 15.30
C GLY A 149 -15.98 -19.41 16.77
N LEU A 150 -15.04 -19.00 17.63
CA LEU A 150 -15.27 -18.86 19.06
C LEU A 150 -16.41 -17.87 19.35
N LEU A 151 -16.39 -16.67 18.77
CA LEU A 151 -17.42 -15.66 19.02
C LEU A 151 -18.84 -16.22 18.79
N LYS A 152 -19.01 -17.08 17.78
CA LYS A 152 -20.30 -17.74 17.49
C LYS A 152 -20.72 -18.79 18.51
N ILE A 153 -19.77 -19.51 19.11
CA ILE A 153 -20.06 -20.65 20.00
C ILE A 153 -19.83 -20.35 21.49
N LYS A 154 -19.17 -19.23 21.83
CA LYS A 154 -18.71 -18.89 23.18
C LYS A 154 -19.81 -19.01 24.22
N ASN A 155 -20.97 -18.43 23.97
CA ASN A 155 -22.09 -18.47 24.90
C ASN A 155 -22.59 -19.90 25.16
N ARG A 156 -22.61 -20.76 24.12
CA ARG A 156 -23.00 -22.17 24.26
C ARG A 156 -21.96 -22.96 25.05
N VAL A 157 -20.68 -22.70 24.82
CA VAL A 157 -19.57 -23.33 25.55
C VAL A 157 -19.59 -22.93 27.02
N ILE A 158 -19.72 -21.64 27.34
CA ILE A 158 -19.81 -21.14 28.71
C ILE A 158 -21.05 -21.68 29.42
N LYS A 159 -22.20 -21.75 28.74
CA LYS A 159 -23.43 -22.30 29.33
C LYS A 159 -23.30 -23.79 29.68
N LYS A 160 -22.57 -24.56 28.85
CA LYS A 160 -22.41 -26.02 29.04
C LYS A 160 -21.38 -26.38 30.11
N PHE A 161 -20.23 -25.70 30.13
CA PHE A 161 -19.12 -26.07 31.01
C PHE A 161 -19.01 -25.14 32.24
N GLY A 162 -19.58 -23.93 32.18
CA GLY A 162 -19.40 -22.90 33.20
C GLY A 162 -18.09 -22.13 33.05
N LYS A 163 -18.00 -20.95 33.68
CA LYS A 163 -16.80 -20.08 33.60
C LYS A 163 -15.57 -20.63 34.33
N VAL A 164 -15.78 -21.51 35.32
CA VAL A 164 -14.74 -21.95 36.27
C VAL A 164 -14.50 -23.46 36.18
N TYR A 165 -14.75 -24.07 35.01
CA TYR A 165 -14.54 -25.51 34.82
C TYR A 165 -13.06 -25.86 34.92
N LYS A 166 -12.68 -26.71 35.88
CA LYS A 166 -11.27 -26.92 36.26
C LYS A 166 -10.47 -27.85 35.33
N ASP A 167 -11.11 -28.43 34.32
CA ASP A 167 -10.43 -29.31 33.38
C ASP A 167 -9.31 -28.59 32.61
N ILE A 168 -8.16 -29.26 32.50
CA ILE A 168 -6.94 -28.66 31.96
C ILE A 168 -7.06 -28.39 30.45
N GLU A 169 -7.69 -29.30 29.71
CA GLU A 169 -7.86 -29.14 28.26
C GLU A 169 -8.83 -27.99 27.96
N TYR A 170 -9.93 -27.92 28.70
CA TYR A 170 -10.89 -26.82 28.61
C TYR A 170 -10.23 -25.49 28.95
N GLN A 171 -9.51 -25.39 30.06
CA GLN A 171 -8.82 -24.16 30.47
C GLN A 171 -7.78 -23.72 29.43
N THR A 172 -7.04 -24.68 28.85
CA THR A 172 -6.08 -24.41 27.78
C THR A 172 -6.77 -23.90 26.51
N ALA A 173 -7.91 -24.47 26.14
CA ALA A 173 -8.70 -24.01 25.00
C ALA A 173 -9.24 -22.61 25.24
N ILE A 174 -9.82 -22.34 26.41
CA ILE A 174 -10.33 -21.00 26.75
C ILE A 174 -9.20 -19.97 26.78
N ASP A 175 -8.03 -20.27 27.34
CA ASP A 175 -6.87 -19.35 27.30
C ASP A 175 -6.40 -19.08 25.86
N LEU A 176 -6.37 -20.11 25.00
CA LEU A 176 -6.07 -19.91 23.57
C LEU A 176 -7.05 -18.93 22.92
N PHE A 177 -8.33 -19.11 23.20
CA PHE A 177 -9.42 -18.45 22.51
C PHE A 177 -9.74 -17.04 23.03
N ASP A 178 -9.79 -16.86 24.35
CA ASP A 178 -10.17 -15.60 24.98
C ASP A 178 -8.98 -14.67 25.26
N ASN A 179 -7.75 -15.22 25.27
CA ASN A 179 -6.56 -14.47 25.67
C ASN A 179 -5.51 -14.44 24.56
N LEU A 180 -4.98 -15.60 24.13
CA LEU A 180 -3.87 -15.66 23.18
C LEU A 180 -4.23 -15.14 21.78
N ILE A 181 -5.29 -15.67 21.16
CA ILE A 181 -5.67 -15.31 19.79
C ILE A 181 -6.03 -13.82 19.68
N PRO A 182 -6.89 -13.24 20.54
CA PRO A 182 -7.19 -11.82 20.50
C PRO A 182 -5.94 -10.96 20.67
N ALA A 183 -5.07 -11.30 21.65
CA ALA A 183 -3.85 -10.54 21.89
C ALA A 183 -2.94 -10.48 20.65
N VAL A 184 -2.72 -11.59 19.95
CA VAL A 184 -1.79 -11.63 18.81
C VAL A 184 -2.39 -11.10 17.50
N ILE A 185 -3.71 -11.16 17.33
CA ILE A 185 -4.40 -10.56 16.18
C ILE A 185 -4.42 -9.04 16.35
N ASP A 186 -4.92 -8.57 17.50
CA ASP A 186 -5.31 -7.17 17.68
C ASP A 186 -4.14 -6.25 17.99
N ILE A 187 -3.02 -6.76 18.57
CA ILE A 187 -1.89 -5.95 19.02
C ILE A 187 -1.38 -4.93 17.98
N TYR A 188 -1.23 -5.36 16.73
CA TYR A 188 -0.76 -4.48 15.66
C TYR A 188 -1.92 -3.90 14.85
N ALA A 189 -2.82 -4.77 14.37
CA ALA A 189 -3.85 -4.37 13.42
C ALA A 189 -4.86 -3.38 14.02
N THR A 190 -5.13 -3.48 15.32
CA THR A 190 -6.14 -2.69 16.02
C THR A 190 -5.50 -1.75 17.03
N LEU A 191 -4.78 -2.29 18.01
CA LEU A 191 -4.33 -1.52 19.18
C LEU A 191 -3.24 -0.52 18.81
N PHE A 192 -2.14 -0.98 18.23
CA PHE A 192 -1.04 -0.11 17.79
C PHE A 192 -1.51 0.90 16.75
N ARG A 193 -2.20 0.42 15.71
CA ARG A 193 -2.62 1.26 14.58
C ARG A 193 -3.66 2.30 14.95
N SER A 194 -4.56 2.02 15.90
CA SER A 194 -5.53 3.02 16.38
C SER A 194 -4.95 3.95 17.44
N GLY A 195 -3.69 3.75 17.85
CA GLY A 195 -3.08 4.51 18.93
C GLY A 195 -3.69 4.26 20.31
N LEU A 196 -4.32 3.09 20.52
CA LEU A 196 -4.89 2.69 21.80
C LEU A 196 -3.77 2.30 22.76
N PHE A 197 -3.09 3.30 23.31
CA PHE A 197 -1.83 3.14 24.03
C PHE A 197 -1.94 2.24 25.26
N GLU A 198 -2.93 2.47 26.13
CA GLU A 198 -3.08 1.71 27.38
C GLU A 198 -3.37 0.22 27.10
N GLU A 199 -4.26 -0.06 26.14
CA GLU A 199 -4.60 -1.40 25.69
C GLU A 199 -3.40 -2.07 24.99
N TYR A 200 -2.66 -1.32 24.19
CA TYR A 200 -1.43 -1.79 23.54
C TYR A 200 -0.39 -2.23 24.57
N VAL A 201 -0.09 -1.39 25.56
CA VAL A 201 0.90 -1.70 26.62
C VAL A 201 0.48 -2.91 27.43
N LYS A 202 -0.80 -2.99 27.85
CA LYS A 202 -1.36 -4.17 28.53
C LYS A 202 -1.22 -5.43 27.68
N THR A 203 -1.44 -5.33 26.38
CA THR A 203 -1.33 -6.46 25.46
C THR A 203 0.12 -6.86 25.19
N ILE A 204 1.06 -5.91 25.14
CA ILE A 204 2.50 -6.21 25.09
C ILE A 204 2.93 -6.98 26.34
N PHE A 205 2.48 -6.56 27.52
CA PHE A 205 2.74 -7.29 28.76
C PHE A 205 2.19 -8.73 28.70
N ARG A 206 0.95 -8.90 28.25
CA ARG A 206 0.36 -10.25 28.03
C ARG A 206 1.21 -11.08 27.08
N ILE A 207 1.53 -10.56 25.90
CA ILE A 207 2.38 -11.25 24.90
C ILE A 207 3.74 -11.62 25.50
N TRP A 208 4.33 -10.74 26.31
CA TRP A 208 5.58 -11.03 27.01
C TRP A 208 5.44 -12.20 27.98
N THR A 209 4.37 -12.27 28.77
CA THR A 209 4.16 -13.43 29.68
C THR A 209 4.10 -14.76 28.94
N PHE A 210 3.48 -14.79 27.75
CA PHE A 210 3.45 -15.99 26.91
C PHE A 210 4.82 -16.32 26.31
N ALA A 211 5.52 -15.29 25.80
CA ALA A 211 6.86 -15.43 25.27
C ALA A 211 7.84 -15.95 26.35
N LEU A 212 7.69 -15.50 27.60
CA LEU A 212 8.45 -15.98 28.74
C LEU A 212 8.12 -17.45 29.07
N ARG A 213 6.82 -17.77 29.24
CA ARG A 213 6.33 -19.13 29.52
C ARG A 213 6.86 -20.17 28.52
N TRP A 214 6.86 -19.81 27.24
CA TRP A 214 7.29 -20.68 26.15
C TRP A 214 8.77 -20.52 25.77
N LYS A 215 9.56 -19.77 26.55
CA LYS A 215 11.00 -19.54 26.32
C LYS A 215 11.30 -19.06 24.89
N ARG A 216 10.46 -18.17 24.33
CA ARG A 216 10.67 -17.61 22.99
C ARG A 216 11.97 -16.82 22.98
N LYS A 217 12.93 -17.31 22.18
CA LYS A 217 14.20 -16.61 21.97
C LYS A 217 13.95 -15.16 21.54
N ASN A 218 14.70 -14.25 22.13
CA ASN A 218 14.68 -12.79 21.91
C ASN A 218 13.44 -12.05 22.45
N TYR A 219 12.22 -12.53 22.19
CA TYR A 219 10.99 -11.83 22.59
C TYR A 219 10.64 -11.97 24.07
N ASN A 220 11.19 -12.98 24.75
CA ASN A 220 11.18 -13.02 26.21
C ASN A 220 11.95 -11.86 26.86
N LYS A 221 12.85 -11.19 26.11
CA LYS A 221 13.64 -10.04 26.54
C LYS A 221 13.16 -8.74 25.89
N ALA A 222 12.96 -8.71 24.58
CA ALA A 222 12.67 -7.49 23.83
C ALA A 222 11.41 -6.76 24.32
N SER A 223 10.32 -7.49 24.57
CA SER A 223 9.10 -6.90 25.13
C SER A 223 9.30 -6.38 26.54
N LEU A 224 10.08 -7.08 27.37
CA LEU A 224 10.39 -6.65 28.72
C LEU A 224 11.25 -5.38 28.74
N VAL A 225 12.26 -5.32 27.87
CA VAL A 225 13.13 -4.16 27.73
C VAL A 225 12.31 -2.92 27.33
N PHE A 226 11.39 -3.07 26.38
CA PHE A 226 10.48 -1.99 25.99
C PHE A 226 9.58 -1.53 27.15
N LEU A 227 8.97 -2.47 27.88
CA LEU A 227 8.15 -2.12 29.05
C LEU A 227 8.96 -1.43 30.14
N SER A 228 10.20 -1.87 30.36
CA SER A 228 11.12 -1.25 31.30
C SER A 228 11.45 0.19 30.91
N ASP A 229 11.77 0.45 29.64
CA ASP A 229 12.01 1.81 29.16
C ASP A 229 10.76 2.69 29.34
N LEU A 230 9.58 2.14 29.01
CA LEU A 230 8.32 2.85 29.10
C LEU A 230 7.99 3.27 30.53
N PHE A 231 8.12 2.35 31.49
CA PHE A 231 7.89 2.67 32.90
C PHE A 231 8.93 3.63 33.43
N TYR A 232 10.20 3.47 33.06
CA TYR A 232 11.24 4.44 33.41
C TYR A 232 10.88 5.85 32.91
N TRP A 233 10.43 6.00 31.66
CA TRP A 233 10.02 7.31 31.14
C TRP A 233 8.81 7.87 31.86
N LYS A 234 7.85 7.01 32.23
CA LYS A 234 6.67 7.41 32.99
C LYS A 234 7.05 7.92 34.39
N ASP A 235 7.86 7.15 35.11
CA ASP A 235 8.19 7.42 36.51
C ASP A 235 9.11 8.64 36.68
N ASN A 236 9.81 9.04 35.60
CA ASN A 236 10.69 10.21 35.58
C ASN A 236 10.10 11.40 34.81
N ASP A 237 8.79 11.40 34.54
CA ASP A 237 8.09 12.46 33.79
C ASP A 237 8.77 12.82 32.45
N HIS A 238 9.38 11.83 31.81
CA HIS A 238 10.14 12.04 30.60
C HIS A 238 9.17 12.34 29.44
N PRO A 239 9.39 13.42 28.64
CA PRO A 239 8.44 13.86 27.61
C PRO A 239 8.13 12.81 26.54
N PHE A 240 9.04 11.84 26.38
CA PHE A 240 8.87 10.73 25.46
C PHE A 240 7.70 9.80 25.81
N PHE A 241 7.35 9.66 27.10
CA PHE A 241 6.16 8.90 27.49
C PHE A 241 4.89 9.52 26.88
N ASN A 242 4.76 10.85 27.00
CA ASN A 242 3.63 11.59 26.43
C ASN A 242 3.63 11.54 24.89
N ALA A 243 4.80 11.58 24.26
CA ALA A 243 4.93 11.44 22.81
C ALA A 243 4.45 10.06 22.33
N LEU A 244 4.85 8.98 23.01
CA LEU A 244 4.37 7.64 22.72
C LEU A 244 2.87 7.48 22.97
N GLN A 245 2.36 8.04 24.06
CA GLN A 245 0.94 7.97 24.39
C GLN A 245 0.07 8.66 23.33
N LYS A 246 0.50 9.82 22.82
CA LYS A 246 -0.25 10.59 21.82
C LYS A 246 -0.06 10.10 20.38
N HIS A 247 1.13 9.59 20.05
CA HIS A 247 1.54 9.34 18.66
C HIS A 247 2.04 7.91 18.43
N LEU A 248 1.52 6.93 19.18
CA LEU A 248 1.97 5.54 19.13
C LEU A 248 2.08 4.99 17.68
N SER A 249 1.05 5.20 16.85
CA SER A 249 0.98 4.67 15.48
C SER A 249 2.07 5.20 14.56
N CYS A 250 2.64 6.37 14.85
CA CYS A 250 3.72 6.97 14.07
C CYS A 250 5.03 6.18 14.17
N PHE A 251 5.23 5.41 15.25
CA PHE A 251 6.47 4.68 15.51
C PHE A 251 6.45 3.27 14.89
N ASN A 252 6.31 3.23 13.57
CA ASN A 252 6.10 1.99 12.82
C ASN A 252 7.31 1.62 11.93
N ASN A 253 7.67 0.34 11.92
CA ASN A 253 8.68 -0.24 11.00
C ASN A 253 8.09 -0.74 9.67
N TYR A 254 6.79 -0.56 9.43
CA TYR A 254 6.11 -0.94 8.19
C TYR A 254 6.82 -0.41 6.94
N TYR A 255 7.24 0.86 6.93
CA TYR A 255 7.87 1.47 5.75
C TYR A 255 9.20 0.80 5.37
N VAL A 256 9.97 0.41 6.37
CA VAL A 256 11.24 -0.31 6.20
C VAL A 256 10.96 -1.71 5.63
N GLU A 257 10.05 -2.45 6.25
CA GLU A 257 9.69 -3.81 5.79
C GLU A 257 9.02 -3.83 4.41
N ASN A 258 8.21 -2.82 4.11
CA ASN A 258 7.57 -2.65 2.81
C ASN A 258 8.62 -2.36 1.73
N THR A 259 9.54 -1.43 1.99
CA THR A 259 10.68 -1.14 1.10
C THR A 259 11.50 -2.40 0.83
N TYR A 260 11.89 -3.14 1.86
CA TYR A 260 12.62 -4.40 1.69
C TYR A 260 11.82 -5.43 0.89
N SER A 261 10.51 -5.52 1.10
CA SER A 261 9.65 -6.45 0.35
C SER A 261 9.60 -6.11 -1.12
N LYS A 262 9.45 -4.83 -1.47
CA LYS A 262 9.50 -4.37 -2.87
C LYS A 262 10.86 -4.67 -3.51
N ILE A 263 11.96 -4.42 -2.80
CA ILE A 263 13.30 -4.74 -3.29
C ILE A 263 13.41 -6.24 -3.58
N ARG A 264 13.06 -7.11 -2.62
CA ARG A 264 13.13 -8.57 -2.78
C ARG A 264 12.35 -9.09 -3.98
N VAL A 265 11.18 -8.52 -4.27
CA VAL A 265 10.35 -8.92 -5.43
C VAL A 265 11.01 -8.54 -6.76
N ASN A 266 11.76 -7.44 -6.79
CA ASN A 266 12.37 -6.87 -8.00
C ASN A 266 13.86 -7.24 -8.16
N THR A 267 14.43 -8.03 -7.24
CA THR A 267 15.81 -8.52 -7.31
C THR A 267 15.83 -10.02 -7.52
N LEU A 268 16.74 -10.49 -8.38
CA LEU A 268 16.98 -11.92 -8.56
C LEU A 268 17.57 -12.54 -7.28
N PRO A 269 17.31 -13.83 -7.00
CA PRO A 269 17.83 -14.52 -5.81
C PRO A 269 19.35 -14.45 -5.66
N ASN A 270 20.09 -14.37 -6.78
CA ASN A 270 21.56 -14.35 -6.82
C ASN A 270 22.10 -12.96 -7.22
N ALA A 271 21.31 -11.89 -7.01
CA ALA A 271 21.76 -10.55 -7.35
C ALA A 271 22.96 -10.13 -6.48
N ILE A 272 24.00 -9.58 -7.11
CA ILE A 272 25.13 -8.99 -6.41
C ILE A 272 24.67 -7.73 -5.66
N VAL A 273 25.31 -7.45 -4.53
CA VAL A 273 25.05 -6.31 -3.63
C VAL A 273 24.84 -5.00 -4.38
N ASP A 274 25.74 -4.65 -5.30
CA ASP A 274 25.63 -3.43 -6.12
C ASP A 274 24.33 -3.37 -6.94
N ASN A 275 23.87 -4.51 -7.46
CA ASN A 275 22.62 -4.57 -8.21
C ASN A 275 21.43 -4.39 -7.28
N ILE A 276 21.46 -4.95 -6.07
CA ILE A 276 20.42 -4.77 -5.06
C ILE A 276 20.34 -3.29 -4.65
N ILE A 277 21.49 -2.66 -4.35
CA ILE A 277 21.58 -1.24 -4.02
C ILE A 277 21.01 -0.39 -5.16
N LYS A 278 21.44 -0.62 -6.40
CA LYS A 278 20.93 0.10 -7.58
C LYS A 278 19.43 -0.06 -7.73
N GLN A 279 18.91 -1.28 -7.60
CA GLN A 279 17.48 -1.56 -7.69
C GLN A 279 16.69 -0.90 -6.56
N ALA A 280 17.22 -0.86 -5.33
CA ALA A 280 16.58 -0.18 -4.22
C ALA A 280 16.35 1.32 -4.49
N TYR A 281 17.37 2.01 -5.02
CA TYR A 281 17.22 3.41 -5.42
C TYR A 281 16.24 3.57 -6.58
N VAL A 282 16.30 2.72 -7.60
CA VAL A 282 15.36 2.75 -8.74
C VAL A 282 13.91 2.61 -8.27
N ILE A 283 13.61 1.60 -7.46
CA ILE A 283 12.26 1.31 -6.97
C ILE A 283 11.74 2.48 -6.13
N THR A 284 12.57 3.00 -5.22
CA THR A 284 12.17 4.13 -4.36
C THR A 284 11.85 5.37 -5.20
N VAL A 285 12.68 5.65 -6.20
CA VAL A 285 12.49 6.80 -7.10
C VAL A 285 11.26 6.60 -8.00
N ILE A 286 11.03 5.41 -8.52
CA ILE A 286 9.84 5.07 -9.32
C ILE A 286 8.56 5.16 -8.47
N ASP A 287 8.59 4.69 -7.23
CA ASP A 287 7.45 4.78 -6.31
C ASP A 287 7.11 6.24 -6.00
N ILE A 288 8.12 7.08 -5.71
CA ILE A 288 7.93 8.52 -5.48
C ILE A 288 7.37 9.17 -6.76
N TYR A 289 7.96 8.87 -7.91
CA TYR A 289 7.50 9.37 -9.22
C TYR A 289 6.03 9.02 -9.48
N ALA A 290 5.67 7.74 -9.38
CA ALA A 290 4.30 7.27 -9.61
C ALA A 290 3.31 7.90 -8.62
N THR A 291 3.74 8.10 -7.37
CA THR A 291 2.91 8.70 -6.33
C THR A 291 2.68 10.19 -6.57
N LEU A 292 3.73 10.96 -6.90
CA LEU A 292 3.64 12.38 -7.19
C LEU A 292 2.82 12.65 -8.46
N PHE A 293 3.05 11.84 -9.50
CA PHE A 293 2.30 11.88 -10.74
C PHE A 293 0.80 11.65 -10.51
N ARG A 294 0.42 10.58 -9.79
CA ARG A 294 -0.98 10.28 -9.46
C ARG A 294 -1.62 11.32 -8.54
N SER A 295 -0.82 12.00 -7.72
CA SER A 295 -1.31 13.02 -6.79
C SER A 295 -1.41 14.42 -7.41
N GLY A 296 -1.03 14.58 -8.69
CA GLY A 296 -1.06 15.88 -9.36
C GLY A 296 -0.07 16.92 -8.80
N LEU A 297 0.91 16.51 -7.99
CA LEU A 297 1.87 17.42 -7.35
C LEU A 297 2.96 17.82 -8.34
N PHE A 298 2.64 18.75 -9.24
CA PHE A 298 3.48 19.11 -10.39
C PHE A 298 4.90 19.55 -10.03
N GLU A 299 5.08 20.50 -9.11
CA GLU A 299 6.42 21.02 -8.77
C GLU A 299 7.33 19.92 -8.19
N GLU A 300 6.81 19.09 -7.28
CA GLU A 300 7.56 17.98 -6.70
C GLU A 300 7.82 16.86 -7.72
N TYR A 301 6.89 16.65 -8.65
CA TYR A 301 7.05 15.72 -9.75
C TYR A 301 8.20 16.16 -10.68
N VAL A 302 8.26 17.43 -11.07
CA VAL A 302 9.34 17.98 -11.90
C VAL A 302 10.70 17.86 -11.19
N LYS A 303 10.78 18.23 -9.90
CA LYS A 303 11.99 18.00 -9.09
C LYS A 303 12.41 16.53 -9.05
N THR A 304 11.44 15.61 -9.02
CA THR A 304 11.70 14.17 -9.04
C THR A 304 12.22 13.69 -10.39
N ILE A 305 11.73 14.24 -11.51
CA ILE A 305 12.30 13.97 -12.84
C ILE A 305 13.77 14.38 -12.92
N PHE A 306 14.15 15.53 -12.36
CA PHE A 306 15.57 15.92 -12.25
C PHE A 306 16.40 14.91 -11.45
N ARG A 307 15.86 14.41 -10.33
CA ARG A 307 16.51 13.38 -9.51
C ARG A 307 16.64 12.05 -10.28
N ILE A 308 15.62 11.64 -11.04
CA ILE A 308 15.66 10.47 -11.93
C ILE A 308 16.77 10.64 -12.96
N TRP A 309 16.84 11.82 -13.58
CA TRP A 309 17.83 12.09 -14.61
C TRP A 309 19.25 12.02 -14.05
N THR A 310 19.54 12.73 -12.96
CA THR A 310 20.87 12.72 -12.32
C THR A 310 21.28 11.30 -11.90
N PHE A 311 20.33 10.49 -11.43
CA PHE A 311 20.55 9.06 -11.17
C PHE A 311 20.84 8.28 -12.46
N ALA A 312 20.01 8.39 -13.49
CA ALA A 312 20.19 7.67 -14.75
C ALA A 312 21.55 8.02 -15.41
N LEU A 313 21.97 9.29 -15.29
CA LEU A 313 23.27 9.79 -15.75
C LEU A 313 24.43 9.17 -14.95
N ARG A 314 24.38 9.26 -13.61
CA ARG A 314 25.42 8.71 -12.73
C ARG A 314 25.63 7.20 -12.90
N TRP A 315 24.57 6.46 -13.23
CA TRP A 315 24.62 5.01 -13.44
C TRP A 315 24.63 4.56 -14.90
N LYS A 316 24.88 5.47 -15.86
CA LYS A 316 25.01 5.17 -17.30
C LYS A 316 23.84 4.33 -17.87
N ARG A 317 22.61 4.56 -17.39
CA ARG A 317 21.42 3.86 -17.91
C ARG A 317 21.09 4.40 -19.30
N LYS A 318 21.30 3.57 -20.33
CA LYS A 318 20.99 3.91 -21.72
C LYS A 318 19.49 4.25 -21.87
N ASN A 319 19.18 5.25 -22.69
CA ASN A 319 17.85 5.79 -23.00
C ASN A 319 17.16 6.59 -21.89
N TYR A 320 17.20 6.14 -20.63
CA TYR A 320 16.58 6.84 -19.49
C TYR A 320 17.29 8.16 -19.14
N ASN A 321 18.58 8.28 -19.43
CA ASN A 321 19.32 9.53 -19.27
C ASN A 321 18.94 10.61 -20.29
N LYS A 322 18.30 10.24 -21.42
CA LYS A 322 17.85 11.16 -22.48
C LYS A 322 16.37 11.50 -22.34
N ALA A 323 15.51 10.52 -22.08
CA ALA A 323 14.07 10.73 -21.99
C ALA A 323 13.67 11.78 -20.95
N SER A 324 14.27 11.73 -19.75
CA SER A 324 14.02 12.75 -18.71
C SER A 324 14.51 14.14 -19.10
N LEU A 325 15.60 14.25 -19.86
CA LEU A 325 16.09 15.54 -20.36
C LEU A 325 15.19 16.13 -21.42
N VAL A 326 14.72 15.30 -22.36
CA VAL A 326 13.79 15.76 -23.41
C VAL A 326 12.51 16.27 -22.77
N PHE A 327 11.93 15.52 -21.83
CA PHE A 327 10.75 15.98 -21.09
C PHE A 327 10.99 17.31 -20.36
N LEU A 328 12.11 17.46 -19.65
CA LEU A 328 12.43 18.72 -18.97
C LEU A 328 12.66 19.87 -19.94
N SER A 329 13.33 19.61 -21.06
CA SER A 329 13.56 20.59 -22.13
C SER A 329 12.25 21.09 -22.71
N ASP A 330 11.35 20.18 -23.08
CA ASP A 330 10.02 20.52 -23.61
C ASP A 330 9.20 21.29 -22.58
N LEU A 331 9.25 20.88 -21.31
CA LEU A 331 8.54 21.55 -20.22
C LEU A 331 9.02 22.99 -20.01
N PHE A 332 10.33 23.22 -19.99
CA PHE A 332 10.89 24.57 -19.85
C PHE A 332 10.64 25.41 -21.10
N TYR A 333 10.76 24.83 -22.29
CA TYR A 333 10.39 25.50 -23.53
C TYR A 333 8.93 25.97 -23.50
N TRP A 334 7.98 25.11 -23.09
CA TRP A 334 6.59 25.51 -22.96
C TRP A 334 6.36 26.57 -21.89
N LYS A 335 7.12 26.53 -20.78
CA LYS A 335 7.05 27.54 -19.74
C LYS A 335 7.54 28.90 -20.24
N ASP A 336 8.70 28.93 -20.88
CA ASP A 336 9.38 30.17 -21.29
C ASP A 336 8.66 30.87 -22.46
N ASN A 337 7.86 30.13 -23.23
CA ASN A 337 7.06 30.65 -24.34
C ASN A 337 5.56 30.79 -24.00
N ASP A 338 5.18 30.73 -22.71
CA ASP A 338 3.79 30.81 -22.23
C ASP A 338 2.83 29.84 -22.96
N HIS A 339 3.34 28.68 -23.37
CA HIS A 339 2.59 27.72 -24.17
C HIS A 339 1.48 27.08 -23.30
N PRO A 340 0.23 26.98 -23.79
CA PRO A 340 -0.93 26.54 -23.00
C PRO A 340 -0.77 25.11 -22.44
N PHE A 341 0.07 24.29 -23.09
CA PHE A 341 0.37 22.94 -22.65
C PHE A 341 1.10 22.90 -21.28
N PHE A 342 1.89 23.92 -20.93
CA PHE A 342 2.49 24.02 -19.60
C PHE A 342 1.40 24.10 -18.52
N ASN A 343 0.41 24.98 -18.71
CA ASN A 343 -0.72 25.14 -17.80
C ASN A 343 -1.59 23.88 -17.73
N ALA A 344 -1.81 23.22 -18.86
CA ALA A 344 -2.54 21.95 -18.91
C ALA A 344 -1.81 20.85 -18.11
N LEU A 345 -0.50 20.72 -18.27
CA LEU A 345 0.30 19.72 -17.55
C LEU A 345 0.42 20.05 -16.05
N GLN A 346 0.47 21.34 -15.70
CA GLN A 346 0.48 21.80 -14.31
C GLN A 346 -0.84 21.51 -13.59
N LYS A 347 -1.98 21.76 -14.24
CA LYS A 347 -3.32 21.56 -13.63
C LYS A 347 -3.81 20.13 -13.69
N HIS A 348 -3.40 19.36 -14.71
CA HIS A 348 -3.97 18.04 -15.01
C HIS A 348 -2.91 16.94 -15.16
N LEU A 349 -1.77 17.05 -14.46
CA LEU A 349 -0.66 16.09 -14.56
C LEU A 349 -1.11 14.62 -14.53
N SER A 350 -1.99 14.25 -13.60
CA SER A 350 -2.47 12.87 -13.42
C SER A 350 -3.26 12.32 -14.60
N CYS A 351 -3.80 13.18 -15.46
CA CYS A 351 -4.54 12.81 -16.66
C CYS A 351 -3.62 12.35 -17.80
N PHE A 352 -2.34 12.71 -17.78
CA PHE A 352 -1.35 12.34 -18.80
C PHE A 352 -0.77 10.93 -18.57
N ASN A 353 -1.63 9.94 -18.37
CA ASN A 353 -1.24 8.57 -18.01
C ASN A 353 -1.46 7.57 -19.15
N ASN A 354 -0.63 6.53 -19.21
CA ASN A 354 -0.73 5.47 -20.23
C ASN A 354 -1.55 4.26 -19.74
N TYR A 355 -2.34 4.41 -18.67
CA TYR A 355 -3.01 3.28 -18.01
C TYR A 355 -3.93 2.51 -18.97
N TYR A 356 -4.78 3.23 -19.71
CA TYR A 356 -5.70 2.63 -20.68
C TYR A 356 -4.96 1.92 -21.81
N VAL A 357 -3.86 2.51 -22.28
CA VAL A 357 -3.01 1.96 -23.34
C VAL A 357 -2.35 0.65 -22.89
N GLU A 358 -1.69 0.64 -21.72
CA GLU A 358 -1.05 -0.56 -21.16
C GLU A 358 -2.06 -1.66 -20.80
N ASN A 359 -3.26 -1.29 -20.35
CA ASN A 359 -4.33 -2.25 -20.06
C ASN A 359 -4.80 -2.94 -21.35
N THR A 360 -4.97 -2.18 -22.43
CA THR A 360 -5.30 -2.71 -23.76
C THR A 360 -4.20 -3.64 -24.27
N TYR A 361 -2.92 -3.23 -24.20
CA TYR A 361 -1.80 -4.11 -24.57
C TYR A 361 -1.73 -5.37 -23.71
N SER A 362 -2.06 -5.28 -22.43
CA SER A 362 -2.07 -6.45 -21.53
C SER A 362 -3.19 -7.43 -21.89
N LYS A 363 -4.39 -6.94 -22.23
CA LYS A 363 -5.48 -7.79 -22.73
C LYS A 363 -5.12 -8.46 -24.04
N ILE A 364 -4.48 -7.74 -24.96
CA ILE A 364 -3.99 -8.32 -26.22
C ILE A 364 -2.99 -9.44 -25.91
N ARG A 365 -1.94 -9.15 -25.11
CA ARG A 365 -0.89 -10.13 -24.72
C ARG A 365 -1.43 -11.41 -24.07
N VAL A 366 -2.46 -11.29 -23.23
CA VAL A 366 -3.07 -12.47 -22.57
C VAL A 366 -3.78 -13.36 -23.59
N ASN A 367 -4.34 -12.77 -24.64
CA ASN A 367 -5.12 -13.47 -25.63
C ASN A 367 -4.28 -13.94 -26.84
N THR A 368 -3.07 -13.41 -27.03
CA THR A 368 -2.16 -13.81 -28.12
C THR A 368 -1.12 -14.81 -27.66
N LEU A 369 -0.91 -15.85 -28.47
CA LEU A 369 0.19 -16.80 -28.26
C LEU A 369 1.54 -16.12 -28.52
N PRO A 370 2.62 -16.55 -27.84
CA PRO A 370 3.95 -15.94 -27.97
C PRO A 370 4.52 -15.89 -29.39
N ASN A 371 4.06 -16.79 -30.27
CA ASN A 371 4.48 -16.92 -31.67
C ASN A 371 3.40 -16.50 -32.67
N ALA A 372 2.42 -15.70 -32.25
CA ALA A 372 1.36 -15.24 -33.13
C ALA A 372 1.93 -14.33 -34.23
N ILE A 373 1.51 -14.58 -35.47
CA ILE A 373 1.84 -13.72 -36.62
C ILE A 373 1.21 -12.34 -36.40
N VAL A 374 1.86 -11.28 -36.89
CA VAL A 374 1.43 -9.88 -36.74
C VAL A 374 -0.05 -9.69 -37.06
N ASP A 375 -0.56 -10.33 -38.11
CA ASP A 375 -1.96 -10.25 -38.51
C ASP A 375 -2.94 -10.83 -37.47
N ASN A 376 -2.54 -11.86 -36.72
CA ASN A 376 -3.36 -12.42 -35.63
C ASN A 376 -3.35 -11.52 -34.40
N ILE A 377 -2.23 -10.85 -34.12
CA ILE A 377 -2.14 -9.85 -33.04
C ILE A 377 -3.02 -8.66 -33.38
N ILE A 378 -2.96 -8.20 -34.64
CA ILE A 378 -3.81 -7.14 -35.18
C ILE A 378 -5.28 -7.56 -35.06
N LYS A 379 -5.69 -8.73 -35.59
CA LYS A 379 -7.08 -9.20 -35.49
C LYS A 379 -7.59 -9.28 -34.06
N GLN A 380 -6.80 -9.77 -33.11
CA GLN A 380 -7.20 -9.79 -31.70
C GLN A 380 -7.26 -8.40 -31.07
N ALA A 381 -6.35 -7.49 -31.42
CA ALA A 381 -6.42 -6.10 -30.97
C ALA A 381 -7.71 -5.43 -31.48
N TYR A 382 -8.11 -5.70 -32.72
CA TYR A 382 -9.36 -5.19 -33.32
C TYR A 382 -10.60 -5.71 -32.58
N VAL A 383 -10.68 -7.02 -32.34
CA VAL A 383 -11.80 -7.64 -31.61
C VAL A 383 -11.91 -7.14 -30.16
N ILE A 384 -10.78 -6.87 -29.50
CA ILE A 384 -10.76 -6.43 -28.09
C ILE A 384 -11.07 -4.93 -27.95
N ILE A 385 -10.64 -4.10 -28.91
CA ILE A 385 -10.88 -2.65 -28.90
C ILE A 385 -12.33 -2.34 -29.33
N ILE A 386 -12.92 -3.17 -30.20
CA ILE A 386 -14.25 -2.98 -30.80
C ILE A 386 -15.19 -4.13 -30.38
N LEU A 387 -15.53 -4.26 -29.10
CA LEU A 387 -16.72 -5.06 -28.74
C LEU A 387 -17.96 -4.30 -29.25
N GLY A 388 -18.64 -4.66 -30.35
CA GLY A 388 -18.54 -5.88 -31.16
C GLY A 388 -19.15 -5.76 -32.56
N GLU A 389 -18.42 -5.18 -33.54
CA GLU A 389 -18.74 -5.31 -34.99
C GLU A 389 -17.46 -5.27 -35.86
N GLU A 390 -17.46 -6.01 -36.98
CA GLU A 390 -16.39 -5.98 -38.01
C GLU A 390 -16.58 -4.77 -38.94
N VAL A 391 -15.59 -3.87 -39.01
CA VAL A 391 -15.61 -2.71 -39.91
C VAL A 391 -14.38 -2.68 -40.81
N ASP A 392 -14.58 -2.30 -42.08
CA ASP A 392 -13.55 -2.13 -43.12
C ASP A 392 -12.44 -1.15 -42.69
N LEU A 393 -11.19 -1.52 -42.97
CA LEU A 393 -9.93 -0.81 -42.66
C LEU A 393 -9.91 0.68 -43.06
N ARG A 394 -10.79 1.10 -43.96
CA ARG A 394 -10.95 2.50 -44.42
C ARG A 394 -11.50 3.47 -43.35
N HIS A 395 -11.98 2.97 -42.22
CA HIS A 395 -12.66 3.78 -41.19
C HIS A 395 -11.89 3.92 -39.87
N LEU A 396 -10.65 3.43 -39.77
CA LEU A 396 -9.78 3.69 -38.62
C LEU A 396 -8.84 4.86 -38.86
N PRO A 397 -8.46 5.62 -37.82
CA PRO A 397 -7.59 6.77 -37.96
C PRO A 397 -6.15 6.31 -38.23
N THR A 398 -5.77 6.25 -39.50
CA THR A 398 -4.39 6.43 -39.95
C THR A 398 -4.02 7.90 -39.75
N GLY A 399 -2.91 8.14 -39.06
CA GLY A 399 -2.43 9.47 -38.75
C GLY A 399 -2.33 10.37 -39.98
N TYR A 400 -2.80 11.60 -39.82
CA TYR A 400 -2.54 12.80 -40.64
C TYR A 400 -2.67 12.66 -42.16
N ASN A 401 -3.73 13.24 -42.73
CA ASN A 401 -3.83 13.54 -44.17
C ASN A 401 -3.34 14.98 -44.42
N THR A 402 -2.24 15.14 -45.15
CA THR A 402 -1.64 16.45 -45.50
C THR A 402 -2.37 17.20 -46.63
N SER A 403 -3.46 16.65 -47.17
CA SER A 403 -4.18 17.22 -48.32
C SER A 403 -5.37 18.12 -47.94
N TYR A 404 -5.68 18.28 -46.64
CA TYR A 404 -6.69 19.22 -46.15
C TYR A 404 -6.17 19.98 -44.91
N PRO A 405 -5.62 21.19 -45.08
CA PRO A 405 -5.26 22.02 -43.94
C PRO A 405 -6.52 22.51 -43.20
N SER A 406 -6.44 22.63 -41.89
CA SER A 406 -7.54 23.12 -41.04
C SER A 406 -7.86 24.57 -41.37
N ILE A 407 -9.13 24.87 -41.67
CA ILE A 407 -9.60 26.26 -41.68
C ILE A 407 -9.72 26.69 -40.22
N GLN A 408 -8.86 27.61 -39.79
CA GLN A 408 -8.85 28.11 -38.42
C GLN A 408 -10.19 28.76 -38.06
N GLU A 409 -10.62 28.51 -36.82
CA GLU A 409 -11.72 29.17 -36.10
C GLU A 409 -13.17 28.84 -36.52
N LEU A 410 -13.40 27.85 -37.40
CA LEU A 410 -14.76 27.46 -37.82
C LEU A 410 -15.16 26.03 -37.41
N CYS A 411 -16.44 25.85 -37.06
CA CYS A 411 -17.01 24.53 -36.83
C CYS A 411 -17.15 23.72 -38.12
N ASN A 412 -16.60 22.51 -38.15
CA ASN A 412 -16.63 21.63 -39.33
C ASN A 412 -18.04 21.19 -39.75
N ARG A 413 -19.04 21.26 -38.85
CA ARG A 413 -20.44 20.90 -39.14
C ARG A 413 -21.28 22.09 -39.61
N CYS A 414 -21.38 23.15 -38.83
CA CYS A 414 -22.24 24.30 -39.18
C CYS A 414 -21.50 25.41 -39.95
N LYS A 415 -20.18 25.31 -40.08
CA LYS A 415 -19.30 26.29 -40.75
C LYS A 415 -19.34 27.70 -40.12
N LEU A 416 -19.77 27.82 -38.87
CA LEU A 416 -19.80 29.09 -38.12
C LEU A 416 -18.59 29.22 -37.18
N LEU A 417 -18.23 30.46 -36.84
CA LEU A 417 -17.11 30.81 -35.95
C LEU A 417 -17.32 30.27 -34.52
N PHE A 418 -16.23 29.88 -33.87
CA PHE A 418 -16.23 29.63 -32.43
C PHE A 418 -16.29 30.97 -31.70
N VAL A 419 -17.42 31.25 -31.06
CA VAL A 419 -17.57 32.43 -30.20
C VAL A 419 -17.85 31.92 -28.79
N ASN A 420 -16.96 32.24 -27.84
CA ASN A 420 -17.03 31.92 -26.40
C ASN A 420 -16.80 30.45 -26.00
N GLU A 421 -15.56 29.94 -26.13
CA GLU A 421 -15.05 28.68 -25.52
C GLU A 421 -15.82 27.36 -25.76
N ASP A 422 -16.93 27.37 -26.52
CA ASP A 422 -17.80 26.22 -26.80
C ASP A 422 -17.31 25.35 -27.96
N SER A 423 -15.99 25.12 -28.06
CA SER A 423 -15.37 24.37 -29.16
C SER A 423 -14.66 23.11 -28.70
N ILE A 424 -15.02 21.97 -29.28
CA ILE A 424 -14.31 20.69 -29.12
C ILE A 424 -13.45 20.47 -30.35
N ILE A 425 -12.13 20.49 -30.18
CA ILE A 425 -11.15 20.24 -31.24
C ILE A 425 -10.56 18.84 -31.05
N PHE A 426 -10.74 18.00 -32.05
CA PHE A 426 -10.21 16.63 -32.04
C PHE A 426 -8.76 16.60 -32.51
N ILE A 427 -8.05 15.53 -32.14
CA ILE A 427 -6.65 15.26 -32.49
C ILE A 427 -6.43 15.23 -34.01
N CYS A 428 -7.49 15.03 -34.81
CA CYS A 428 -7.48 15.11 -36.27
C CYS A 428 -7.63 16.53 -36.85
N GLY A 429 -7.58 17.58 -36.03
CA GLY A 429 -7.67 18.99 -36.46
C GLY A 429 -9.09 19.48 -36.80
N HIS A 430 -10.12 18.67 -36.58
CA HIS A 430 -11.52 19.07 -36.79
C HIS A 430 -12.10 19.69 -35.52
N GLY A 431 -12.69 20.89 -35.63
CA GLY A 431 -13.36 21.59 -34.54
C GLY A 431 -14.88 21.53 -34.68
N TYR A 432 -15.61 21.31 -33.60
CA TYR A 432 -17.06 21.35 -33.57
C TYR A 432 -17.58 22.22 -32.42
N HIS A 433 -18.72 22.90 -32.61
CA HIS A 433 -19.47 23.40 -31.46
C HIS A 433 -19.98 22.21 -30.66
N THR A 434 -19.96 22.29 -29.33
CA THR A 434 -20.43 21.22 -28.44
C THR A 434 -21.81 20.69 -28.85
N ASN A 435 -22.76 21.59 -29.10
CA ASN A 435 -24.12 21.24 -29.57
C ASN A 435 -24.15 20.62 -30.97
N CYS A 436 -23.22 20.99 -31.85
CA CYS A 436 -23.09 20.41 -33.19
C CYS A 436 -22.45 19.02 -33.15
N TYR A 437 -21.65 18.70 -32.14
CA TYR A 437 -21.15 17.35 -31.92
C TYR A 437 -22.28 16.43 -31.41
N ASP A 438 -23.04 16.88 -30.42
CA ASP A 438 -24.10 16.07 -29.79
C ASP A 438 -25.25 15.74 -30.76
N LYS A 439 -25.66 16.68 -31.61
CA LYS A 439 -26.64 16.38 -32.67
C LYS A 439 -26.13 15.34 -33.69
N LYS A 440 -24.82 15.21 -33.89
CA LYS A 440 -24.24 14.27 -34.87
C LYS A 440 -24.23 12.86 -34.29
N ARG A 441 -24.09 12.78 -32.96
CA ARG A 441 -24.27 11.56 -32.17
C ARG A 441 -25.72 11.07 -32.17
N ALA A 442 -26.70 11.98 -32.18
CA ALA A 442 -28.12 11.66 -32.16
C ALA A 442 -28.68 11.20 -33.53
N GLU A 443 -28.16 11.68 -34.66
CA GLU A 443 -28.61 11.27 -36.01
C GLU A 443 -28.18 9.84 -36.40
N ILE A 444 -27.24 9.22 -35.67
CA ILE A 444 -26.72 7.87 -35.95
C ILE A 444 -27.55 6.78 -35.24
N LEU A 445 -28.52 7.16 -34.39
CA LEU A 445 -29.29 6.20 -33.60
C LEU A 445 -30.79 6.52 -33.64
N THR A 446 -31.44 6.20 -34.75
CA THR A 446 -32.88 5.89 -34.76
C THR A 446 -33.20 4.69 -35.66
N GLN A 447 -33.62 3.61 -34.98
CA GLN A 447 -34.64 2.61 -35.33
C GLN A 447 -34.44 1.70 -36.54
N GLU A 448 -33.79 0.56 -36.25
CA GLU A 448 -34.10 -0.85 -36.58
C GLU A 448 -32.80 -1.59 -36.20
N ASP A 449 -32.63 -2.05 -34.97
CA ASP A 449 -33.20 -3.32 -34.50
C ASP A 449 -33.54 -3.27 -33.00
N PHE A 450 -34.84 -3.32 -32.71
CA PHE A 450 -35.33 -3.92 -31.47
C PHE A 450 -35.36 -5.43 -31.68
N ASP A 451 -34.45 -6.15 -31.03
CA ASP A 451 -34.73 -7.47 -30.45
C ASP A 451 -33.61 -7.86 -29.45
N ASP A 452 -33.92 -7.56 -28.19
CA ASP A 452 -33.56 -8.17 -26.90
C ASP A 452 -32.28 -9.03 -26.75
N ASN A 453 -31.30 -8.48 -26.00
CA ASN A 453 -30.50 -9.25 -25.03
C ASN A 453 -29.83 -8.32 -24.00
N GLU A 454 -30.47 -8.14 -22.84
CA GLU A 454 -29.90 -7.34 -21.74
C GLU A 454 -29.04 -8.20 -20.79
N ASN A 455 -27.75 -7.85 -20.70
CA ASN A 455 -26.88 -8.21 -19.60
C ASN A 455 -26.02 -7.02 -19.15
N ASN A 456 -26.29 -6.58 -17.92
CA ASN A 456 -25.34 -6.24 -16.86
C ASN A 456 -24.49 -4.93 -16.89
N ILE A 457 -24.71 -4.12 -15.83
CA ILE A 457 -23.71 -3.69 -14.80
C ILE A 457 -22.66 -2.67 -15.27
N LYS A 458 -22.45 -1.47 -14.69
CA LYS A 458 -22.86 -0.81 -13.44
C LYS A 458 -22.46 0.67 -13.54
N GLU A 459 -23.40 1.61 -13.47
CA GLU A 459 -23.17 3.00 -13.05
C GLU A 459 -24.40 3.52 -12.29
N GLU A 460 -24.58 3.04 -11.06
CA GLU A 460 -25.48 3.67 -10.07
C GLU A 460 -24.93 3.41 -8.66
N GLU A 461 -23.86 4.10 -8.23
CA GLU A 461 -23.43 4.01 -6.81
C GLU A 461 -23.16 5.36 -6.11
N GLU A 462 -23.31 6.51 -6.79
CA GLU A 462 -23.29 7.83 -6.13
C GLU A 462 -24.57 8.65 -6.23
N GLN A 463 -25.59 8.21 -7.00
CA GLN A 463 -26.97 8.70 -6.85
C GLN A 463 -27.90 7.74 -6.09
N PHE A 464 -27.52 6.46 -5.93
CA PHE A 464 -28.26 5.50 -5.10
C PHE A 464 -28.03 5.71 -3.59
N LYS A 465 -26.84 6.18 -3.17
CA LYS A 465 -26.53 6.37 -1.74
C LYS A 465 -27.32 7.49 -1.06
N LYS A 466 -27.85 8.48 -1.78
CA LYS A 466 -28.64 9.57 -1.14
C LYS A 466 -30.15 9.32 -1.13
N VAL A 467 -30.67 8.49 -2.01
CA VAL A 467 -32.12 8.15 -2.07
C VAL A 467 -32.44 6.87 -1.29
N GLU A 468 -31.50 5.93 -1.19
CA GLU A 468 -31.68 4.67 -0.44
C GLU A 468 -31.51 4.86 1.08
N ILE A 469 -30.61 5.77 1.52
CA ILE A 469 -30.46 6.14 2.94
C ILE A 469 -31.76 6.76 3.50
N GLN A 470 -32.52 7.50 2.69
CA GLN A 470 -33.80 8.09 3.13
C GLN A 470 -34.96 7.06 3.14
N LYS A 471 -34.95 6.05 2.26
CA LYS A 471 -35.98 4.99 2.21
C LYS A 471 -35.76 3.87 3.24
N ILE A 472 -34.50 3.59 3.62
CA ILE A 472 -34.17 2.60 4.65
C ILE A 472 -34.48 3.16 6.05
N SER A 473 -34.24 4.45 6.30
CA SER A 473 -34.60 5.12 7.57
C SER A 473 -36.09 4.97 7.90
N ASN A 474 -36.98 5.18 6.92
CA ASN A 474 -38.43 5.10 7.13
C ASN A 474 -38.97 3.67 7.26
N ARG A 475 -38.31 2.65 6.68
CA ARG A 475 -38.70 1.24 6.81
C ARG A 475 -38.25 0.60 8.13
N VAL A 476 -37.15 1.10 8.70
CA VAL A 476 -36.68 0.73 10.04
C VAL A 476 -37.62 1.30 11.11
N GLU A 477 -38.11 2.53 10.93
CA GLU A 477 -39.07 3.19 11.85
C GLU A 477 -40.45 2.50 11.89
N ILE A 478 -40.95 2.00 10.75
CA ILE A 478 -42.24 1.30 10.66
C ILE A 478 -42.17 -0.15 11.21
N LYS A 479 -41.06 -0.86 11.01
CA LYS A 479 -40.90 -2.24 11.54
C LYS A 479 -40.63 -2.28 13.05
N ILE A 480 -40.09 -1.21 13.63
CA ILE A 480 -39.97 -1.01 15.09
C ILE A 480 -41.35 -0.92 15.77
N HIS A 481 -42.42 -0.58 15.03
CA HIS A 481 -43.79 -0.44 15.56
C HIS A 481 -44.73 -1.63 15.30
N GLN A 482 -44.28 -2.72 14.63
CA GLN A 482 -45.16 -3.86 14.23
C GLN A 482 -44.66 -5.26 14.68
N ILE A 483 -43.67 -5.33 15.58
CA ILE A 483 -43.26 -6.61 16.20
C ILE A 483 -44.15 -6.85 17.44
N GLU A 484 -45.24 -7.60 17.26
CA GLU A 484 -46.06 -8.15 18.36
C GLU A 484 -45.79 -9.64 18.60
N ASN A 485 -44.52 -10.04 18.64
CA ASN A 485 -43.99 -11.16 19.42
C ASN A 485 -42.51 -11.31 19.06
N TRP A 486 -41.69 -11.09 20.08
CA TRP A 486 -40.26 -10.78 20.07
C TRP A 486 -39.36 -11.74 19.29
#